data_AF-A0A5J5Q1V4-F1
#
_entry.id   AF-A0A5J5Q1V4-F1
#
_cell.length_a   1.000
_cell.length_b   1.000
_cell.length_c   1.000
_cell.angle_alpha   90.00
_cell.angle_beta   90.00
_cell.angle_gamma   90.00
#
_symmetry.space_group_name_H-M   'P 1'
#
loop_
_entity.id
_entity.type
_entity.pdbx_description
1 polymer ?
#
loop_
_entity_poly.entity_id
_entity_poly.type
_entity_poly.pdbx_seq_one_letter_code
_entity_poly.pdbx_strand_id
1 'polypeptide(L)'
;MLSGVVLHLVINCAAILRNTLSVSLVTGLFILLNNAVPQSQRGAANAISITAMSIFKALGPARGGALFSWAQERQVASFLPGDQMVFFALIVVQFIGLLLTFKPFLAEPYQRE
;
A
#
# COMPACT_ATOMS: atom_id res chain seq x y z
N MET A 1 -17.95 18.69 13.12
CA MET A 1 -17.73 17.96 11.86
C MET A 1 -17.11 18.92 10.85
N LEU A 2 -16.05 18.51 10.14
CA LEU A 2 -15.53 19.31 9.02
C LEU A 2 -16.58 19.30 7.90
N SER A 3 -16.86 20.44 7.28
CA SER A 3 -17.88 20.57 6.24
C SER A 3 -17.41 21.54 5.14
N GLY A 4 -17.97 21.41 3.94
CA GLY A 4 -17.71 22.29 2.81
C GLY A 4 -16.26 22.24 2.32
N VAL A 5 -15.71 23.41 1.97
CA VAL A 5 -14.38 23.54 1.33
C VAL A 5 -13.26 22.92 2.18
N VAL A 6 -13.32 23.07 3.50
CA VAL A 6 -12.30 22.55 4.42
C VAL A 6 -12.26 21.02 4.38
N LEU A 7 -13.43 20.37 4.33
CA LEU A 7 -13.53 18.91 4.20
C LEU A 7 -12.92 18.43 2.88
N HIS A 8 -13.27 19.08 1.76
CA HIS A 8 -12.70 18.73 0.47
C HIS A 8 -11.18 18.94 0.41
N LEU A 9 -10.67 20.02 1.01
CA LEU A 9 -9.23 20.27 1.06
C LEU A 9 -8.50 19.16 1.82
N VAL A 10 -8.98 18.82 3.02
CA VAL A 10 -8.36 17.78 3.86
C VAL A 10 -8.40 16.41 3.19
N ILE A 11 -9.54 16.04 2.59
CA ILE A 11 -9.66 14.76 1.86
C ILE A 11 -8.70 14.73 0.66
N ASN A 12 -8.60 15.80 -0.10
CA ASN A 12 -7.67 15.85 -1.24
C ASN A 12 -6.21 15.79 -0.79
N CYS A 13 -5.81 16.52 0.25
CA CYS A 13 -4.47 16.42 0.82
C CYS A 13 -4.16 14.99 1.29
N ALA A 14 -5.10 14.36 2.00
CA ALA A 14 -4.96 12.98 2.45
C ALA A 14 -4.87 11.99 1.28
N ALA A 15 -5.66 12.19 0.23
CA ALA A 15 -5.64 11.37 -0.98
C ALA A 15 -4.31 11.51 -1.74
N ILE A 16 -3.80 12.74 -1.89
CA ILE A 16 -2.49 13.00 -2.49
C ILE A 16 -1.40 12.29 -1.69
N LEU A 17 -1.35 12.49 -0.37
CA LEU A 17 -0.36 11.86 0.49
C LEU A 17 -0.38 10.33 0.37
N ARG A 18 -1.57 9.73 0.45
CA ARG A 18 -1.74 8.27 0.27
C ARG A 18 -1.22 7.81 -1.09
N ASN A 19 -1.57 8.51 -2.16
CA ASN A 19 -1.15 8.13 -3.51
C ASN A 19 0.35 8.28 -3.70
N THR A 20 0.95 9.36 -3.19
CA THR A 20 2.40 9.56 -3.21
C THR A 20 3.12 8.44 -2.47
N LEU A 21 2.68 8.11 -1.24
CA LEU A 21 3.27 7.00 -0.48
C LEU A 21 3.15 5.66 -1.20
N SER A 22 1.99 5.38 -1.80
CA SER A 22 1.77 4.16 -2.58
C SER A 22 2.73 4.06 -3.77
N VAL A 23 2.87 5.13 -4.55
CA VAL A 23 3.79 5.17 -5.70
C VAL A 23 5.25 5.04 -5.25
N SER A 24 5.64 5.74 -4.19
CA SER A 24 6.98 5.65 -3.60
C SER A 24 7.31 4.23 -3.15
N LEU A 25 6.35 3.52 -2.54
CA LEU A 25 6.54 2.15 -2.08
C LEU A 25 6.72 1.16 -3.21
N VAL A 26 5.85 1.24 -4.23
CA VAL A 26 5.98 0.38 -5.41
C VAL A 26 7.31 0.62 -6.10
N THR A 27 7.68 1.89 -6.31
CA THR A 27 8.95 2.28 -6.91
C THR A 27 10.14 1.79 -6.10
N GLY A 28 10.11 1.99 -4.77
CA GLY A 28 11.12 1.52 -3.85
C GLY A 28 11.29 0.00 -3.95
N LEU A 29 10.19 -0.76 -3.95
CA LEU A 29 10.24 -2.22 -4.07
C LEU A 29 10.88 -2.66 -5.40
N PHE A 30 10.59 -1.99 -6.51
CA PHE A 30 11.27 -2.27 -7.79
C PHE A 30 12.77 -2.00 -7.73
N ILE A 31 13.20 -0.91 -7.09
CA ILE A 31 14.64 -0.63 -6.90
C ILE A 31 15.28 -1.75 -6.08
N LEU A 32 14.65 -2.16 -4.99
CA LEU A 32 15.16 -3.21 -4.11
C LEU A 32 15.24 -4.56 -4.81
N LEU A 33 14.20 -4.95 -5.56
CA LEU A 33 14.20 -6.18 -6.37
C LEU A 33 15.31 -6.20 -7.42
N ASN A 34 15.51 -5.08 -8.12
CA ASN A 34 16.57 -4.98 -9.13
C ASN A 34 17.98 -4.98 -8.50
N ASN A 35 18.12 -4.53 -7.25
CA ASN A 35 19.38 -4.59 -6.51
C ASN A 35 19.63 -5.97 -5.88
N ALA A 36 18.58 -6.73 -5.57
CA ALA A 36 18.70 -8.06 -4.99
C ALA A 36 19.16 -9.14 -5.98
N VAL A 37 19.09 -8.90 -7.29
CA VAL A 37 19.41 -9.87 -8.33
C VAL A 37 20.50 -9.39 -9.30
N PRO A 38 21.29 -10.29 -9.89
CA PRO A 38 22.22 -9.95 -10.97
C PRO A 38 21.52 -9.33 -12.18
N GLN A 39 22.22 -8.45 -12.90
CA GLN A 39 21.67 -7.73 -14.07
C GLN A 39 21.04 -8.67 -15.11
N SER A 40 21.63 -9.84 -15.36
CA SER A 40 21.13 -10.84 -16.32
C SER A 40 19.78 -11.43 -15.93
N GLN A 41 19.43 -11.43 -14.64
CA GLN A 41 18.20 -12.01 -14.10
C GLN A 41 17.11 -10.99 -13.80
N ARG A 42 17.38 -9.68 -13.95
CA ARG A 42 16.40 -8.61 -13.67
C ARG A 42 15.11 -8.77 -14.46
N GLY A 43 15.18 -9.25 -15.71
CA GLY A 43 13.98 -9.50 -16.52
C GLY A 43 13.05 -10.55 -15.89
N ALA A 44 13.61 -11.70 -15.48
CA ALA A 44 12.87 -12.76 -14.81
C ALA A 44 12.34 -12.32 -13.43
N ALA A 45 13.16 -11.62 -12.64
CA ALA A 45 12.77 -11.11 -11.33
C ALA A 45 11.61 -10.11 -11.42
N ASN A 46 11.65 -9.17 -12.38
CA ASN A 46 10.55 -8.25 -12.63
C ASN A 46 9.28 -8.99 -13.09
N ALA A 47 9.39 -9.99 -13.96
CA ALA A 47 8.26 -10.79 -14.43
C ALA A 47 7.56 -11.57 -13.29
N ILE A 48 8.35 -12.20 -12.40
CA ILE A 48 7.83 -12.88 -11.21
C ILE A 48 7.13 -11.87 -10.29
N SER A 49 7.75 -10.71 -10.06
CA SER A 49 7.21 -9.67 -9.19
C SER A 49 5.88 -9.11 -9.70
N ILE A 50 5.78 -8.83 -11.01
CA ILE A 50 4.54 -8.37 -11.65
C ILE A 50 3.45 -9.46 -11.61
N THR A 51 3.83 -10.72 -11.83
CA THR A 51 2.89 -11.85 -11.73
C THR A 51 2.32 -11.97 -10.33
N ALA A 52 3.17 -11.99 -9.31
CA ALA A 52 2.74 -12.03 -7.90
C ALA A 52 1.85 -10.83 -7.56
N MET A 53 2.26 -9.61 -7.94
CA MET A 53 1.47 -8.41 -7.75
C MET A 53 0.09 -8.52 -8.40
N SER A 54 0.00 -9.05 -9.61
CA SER A 54 -1.26 -9.19 -10.36
C SER A 54 -2.22 -10.17 -9.68
N ILE A 55 -1.72 -11.29 -9.16
CA ILE A 55 -2.51 -12.25 -8.37
C ILE A 55 -3.08 -11.55 -7.12
N PHE A 56 -2.26 -10.80 -6.38
CA PHE A 56 -2.74 -10.07 -5.21
C PHE A 56 -3.73 -8.95 -5.58
N LYS A 57 -3.53 -8.26 -6.70
CA LYS A 57 -4.47 -7.26 -7.21
C LYS A 57 -5.82 -7.88 -7.59
N ALA A 58 -5.84 -9.11 -8.12
CA ALA A 58 -7.08 -9.82 -8.43
C ALA A 58 -7.94 -10.09 -7.18
N LEU A 59 -7.30 -10.30 -6.01
CA LEU A 59 -7.99 -10.41 -4.72
C LEU A 59 -8.39 -9.05 -4.11
N GLY A 60 -7.96 -7.95 -4.73
CA GLY A 60 -8.22 -6.58 -4.26
C GLY A 60 -9.71 -6.27 -4.11
N PRO A 61 -10.55 -6.48 -5.14
CA PRO A 61 -11.99 -6.22 -5.06
C PRO A 61 -12.70 -7.01 -3.96
N ALA A 62 -12.39 -8.29 -3.80
CA ALA A 62 -13.00 -9.13 -2.76
C ALA A 62 -12.65 -8.64 -1.34
N ARG A 63 -11.36 -8.35 -1.09
CA ARG A 63 -10.90 -7.81 0.20
C ARG A 63 -11.42 -6.41 0.46
N GLY A 64 -11.47 -5.56 -0.57
CA GLY A 64 -12.05 -4.23 -0.48
C GLY A 64 -13.54 -4.27 -0.17
N GLY A 65 -14.29 -5.16 -0.82
CA GLY A 65 -15.71 -5.38 -0.56
C GLY A 65 -15.98 -5.89 0.86
N ALA A 66 -15.21 -6.86 1.34
CA ALA A 66 -15.33 -7.36 2.71
C ALA A 66 -15.03 -6.26 3.75
N LEU A 67 -13.96 -5.50 3.56
CA LEU A 67 -13.60 -4.38 4.45
C LEU A 67 -14.67 -3.28 4.43
N PHE A 68 -15.22 -2.98 3.27
CA PHE A 68 -16.29 -2.00 3.12
C PHE A 68 -17.60 -2.47 3.75
N SER A 69 -17.96 -3.75 3.58
CA SER A 69 -19.12 -4.34 4.26
C SER A 69 -19.00 -4.24 5.78
N TRP A 70 -17.81 -4.53 6.31
CA TRP A 70 -17.55 -4.40 7.75
C TRP A 70 -17.61 -2.95 8.23
N ALA A 71 -17.11 -2.00 7.44
CA ALA A 71 -17.26 -0.58 7.71
C ALA A 71 -18.74 -0.15 7.74
N GLN A 72 -19.56 -0.64 6.81
CA GLN A 72 -21.00 -0.32 6.79
C GLN A 72 -21.77 -0.85 8.01
N GLU A 73 -21.36 -1.96 8.60
CA GLU A 73 -21.98 -2.47 9.83
C GLU A 73 -21.69 -1.57 11.06
N ARG A 74 -20.61 -0.75 10.98
CA ARG A 74 -20.05 0.03 12.09
C ARG A 74 -20.35 1.52 12.05
N GLN A 75 -21.42 1.95 11.39
CA GLN A 75 -21.74 3.39 11.23
C GLN A 75 -21.91 4.14 12.57
N VAL A 76 -22.39 3.47 13.61
CA VAL A 76 -22.67 4.06 14.94
C VAL A 76 -21.58 3.78 15.98
N ALA A 77 -20.42 3.27 15.58
CA ALA A 77 -19.32 2.99 16.50
C ALA A 77 -18.69 4.28 17.06
N SER A 78 -18.29 4.26 18.34
CA SER A 78 -17.63 5.39 18.98
C SER A 78 -16.17 5.59 18.54
N PHE A 79 -15.55 4.58 17.93
CA PHE A 79 -14.17 4.60 17.45
C PHE A 79 -14.11 4.08 16.01
N LEU A 80 -13.54 4.89 15.12
CA LEU A 80 -13.45 4.65 13.67
C LEU A 80 -14.80 4.21 13.05
N PRO A 81 -15.86 5.03 13.13
CA PRO A 81 -17.14 4.71 12.51
C PRO A 81 -17.04 4.66 10.98
N GLY A 82 -17.75 3.72 10.39
CA GLY A 82 -17.99 3.71 8.96
C GLY A 82 -16.74 3.71 8.09
N ASP A 83 -16.72 4.63 7.13
CA ASP A 83 -15.67 4.80 6.13
C ASP A 83 -14.29 5.13 6.74
N GLN A 84 -14.25 5.78 7.91
CA GLN A 84 -12.99 6.05 8.63
C GLN A 84 -12.21 4.77 8.90
N MET A 85 -12.90 3.66 9.17
CA MET A 85 -12.29 2.35 9.37
C MET A 85 -11.57 1.87 8.09
N VAL A 86 -12.18 2.08 6.92
CA VAL A 86 -11.57 1.72 5.63
C VAL A 86 -10.29 2.53 5.41
N PHE A 87 -10.34 3.86 5.59
CA PHE A 87 -9.16 4.71 5.45
C PHE A 87 -8.05 4.33 6.42
N PHE A 88 -8.40 4.08 7.68
CA PHE A 88 -7.44 3.64 8.70
C PHE A 88 -6.77 2.32 8.32
N ALA A 89 -7.54 1.31 7.92
CA ALA A 89 -7.01 0.02 7.49
C ALA A 89 -6.06 0.16 6.29
N LEU A 90 -6.41 0.98 5.29
CA LEU A 90 -5.55 1.25 4.15
C LEU A 90 -4.24 1.96 4.55
N ILE A 91 -4.30 2.90 5.48
CA ILE A 91 -3.11 3.61 5.99
C ILE A 91 -2.21 2.64 6.78
N VAL A 92 -2.78 1.80 7.64
CA VAL A 92 -2.03 0.79 8.41
C VAL A 92 -1.31 -0.18 7.47
N VAL A 93 -1.99 -0.73 6.46
CA VAL A 93 -1.38 -1.61 5.47
C VAL A 93 -0.23 -0.90 4.73
N GLN A 94 -0.44 0.37 4.34
CA GLN A 94 0.59 1.16 3.65
C GLN A 94 1.82 1.41 4.55
N PHE A 95 1.58 1.73 5.82
CA PHE A 95 2.62 1.99 6.80
C PHE A 95 3.42 0.72 7.12
N ILE A 96 2.76 -0.43 7.28
CA ILE A 96 3.44 -1.72 7.43
C ILE A 96 4.29 -2.01 6.18
N GLY A 97 3.73 -1.80 4.99
CA GLY A 97 4.47 -1.97 3.74
C GLY A 97 5.74 -1.11 3.68
N LEU A 98 5.67 0.14 4.16
CA LEU A 98 6.83 1.01 4.29
C LEU A 98 7.84 0.48 5.30
N LEU A 99 7.40 0.08 6.49
CA LEU A 99 8.29 -0.47 7.51
C LEU A 99 9.10 -1.68 6.99
N LEU A 100 8.46 -2.54 6.20
CA LEU A 100 9.10 -3.73 5.63
C LEU A 100 10.16 -3.41 4.56
N THR A 101 10.22 -2.18 4.04
CA THR A 101 11.28 -1.78 3.10
C THR A 101 12.60 -1.38 3.77
N PHE A 102 12.62 -1.17 5.10
CA PHE A 102 13.84 -0.80 5.80
C PHE A 102 14.76 -1.99 6.04
N LYS A 103 16.07 -1.72 6.15
CA LYS A 103 17.16 -2.69 6.37
C LYS A 103 16.92 -3.80 7.41
N PRO A 104 16.26 -3.60 8.57
CA PRO A 104 16.02 -4.72 9.49
C PRO A 104 15.13 -5.83 8.91
N PHE A 105 14.32 -5.54 7.90
CA PHE A 105 13.39 -6.49 7.27
C PHE A 105 13.78 -6.83 5.82
N LEU A 106 14.64 -6.03 5.22
CA LEU A 106 15.07 -6.19 3.84
C LEU A 106 16.40 -6.96 3.77
N ALA A 107 16.40 -8.08 3.05
CA ALA A 107 17.62 -8.85 2.79
C ALA A 107 18.66 -7.98 2.04
N GLU A 108 19.93 -8.06 2.46
CA GLU A 108 20.98 -7.29 1.80
C GLU A 108 21.16 -7.71 0.34
N PRO A 109 21.37 -6.74 -0.58
CA PRO A 109 21.51 -7.03 -2.00
C PRO A 109 22.77 -7.85 -2.28
N TYR A 110 22.72 -8.59 -3.40
CA TYR A 110 23.88 -9.32 -3.92
C TYR A 110 25.06 -8.35 -4.12
N GLN A 111 26.15 -8.58 -3.39
CA GLN A 111 27.38 -7.81 -3.53
C GLN A 111 27.95 -8.05 -4.93
N ARG A 112 28.12 -6.98 -5.72
CA ARG A 112 28.94 -7.04 -6.93
C ARG A 112 30.39 -7.21 -6.49
N GLU A 113 30.93 -8.42 -6.65
CA GLU A 113 32.37 -8.58 -6.92
C GLU A 113 32.69 -8.08 -8.33
#